data_AF-A0A7X7XLJ3-F1
#
_entry.id   AF-A0A7X7XLJ3-F1
#
_cell.length_a   1.000
_cell.length_b   1.000
_cell.length_c   1.000
_cell.angle_alpha   90.00
_cell.angle_beta   90.00
_cell.angle_gamma   90.00
#
_symmetry.space_group_name_H-M   'P 1'
#
loop_
_entity.id
_entity.type
_entity.pdbx_description
1 polymer ?
#
loop_
_entity_poly.entity_id
_entity_poly.type
_entity_poly.pdbx_seq_one_letter_code
_entity_poly.pdbx_strand_id
1 'polypeptide(L)'
;MTVGEHLGVVAEDTRVATHYFAVDHPGYVGWRWSVTVARAARAKVVTVNEVCMVPGEGALLAPPWVPWAERIQPGDVGPGVLMPTADADPRLEAGFTGGEQARDADPAEWSQIRAVVAELGLGRERVLSVFGQDEAVERWLLGEGGPDNAMTRQAPGHCVECAYFVRLAGRLGRQFGVCANEYAPQDGRVVAVDHGCGAHSDVVESAAGVELPRPVWDTLSLDEITIFD
;
A
#
# COMPACT_ATOMS: atom_id res chain seq x y z
N MET A 1 -40.25 4.20 -14.80
CA MET A 1 -40.12 4.85 -13.49
C MET A 1 -41.46 5.50 -13.18
N THR A 2 -42.18 5.00 -12.19
CA THR A 2 -43.56 5.41 -11.90
C THR A 2 -43.60 6.36 -10.71
N VAL A 3 -44.60 7.24 -10.71
CA VAL A 3 -44.92 8.12 -9.58
C VAL A 3 -45.81 7.33 -8.64
N GLY A 4 -45.41 7.20 -7.38
CA GLY A 4 -46.14 6.49 -6.35
C GLY A 4 -47.13 7.38 -5.60
N GLU A 5 -47.45 7.00 -4.36
CA GLU A 5 -48.44 7.69 -3.53
C GLU A 5 -48.09 9.15 -3.25
N HIS A 6 -49.12 10.00 -3.10
CA HIS A 6 -48.94 11.39 -2.67
C HIS A 6 -48.55 11.44 -1.20
N LEU A 7 -47.38 11.99 -0.90
CA LEU A 7 -46.79 12.03 0.44
C LEU A 7 -47.15 13.30 1.21
N GLY A 8 -47.53 14.36 0.50
CA GLY A 8 -47.89 15.63 1.14
C GLY A 8 -47.67 16.84 0.24
N VAL A 9 -48.02 18.01 0.75
CA VAL A 9 -47.86 19.29 0.07
C VAL A 9 -47.29 20.33 1.03
N VAL A 10 -46.38 21.15 0.51
CA VAL A 10 -45.80 22.30 1.23
C VAL A 10 -46.12 23.56 0.42
N ALA A 11 -46.62 24.59 1.09
CA ALA A 11 -46.77 25.91 0.48
C ALA A 11 -45.42 26.62 0.50
N GLU A 12 -44.84 26.87 -0.67
CA GLU A 12 -43.55 27.57 -0.80
C GLU A 12 -43.75 29.09 -0.73
N ASP A 13 -44.82 29.58 -1.36
CA ASP A 13 -45.20 31.00 -1.36
C ASP A 13 -46.68 31.17 -1.78
N THR A 14 -47.12 32.42 -1.86
CA THR A 14 -48.41 32.84 -2.39
C THR A 14 -48.60 32.32 -3.81
N ARG A 15 -49.45 31.30 -3.94
CA ARG A 15 -49.79 30.60 -5.20
C ARG A 15 -48.67 29.71 -5.75
N VAL A 16 -47.73 29.28 -4.91
CA VAL A 16 -46.71 28.28 -5.23
C VAL A 16 -46.76 27.16 -4.19
N ALA A 17 -46.84 25.92 -4.64
CA ALA A 17 -46.88 24.76 -3.75
C ALA A 17 -46.07 23.60 -4.34
N THR A 18 -45.38 22.87 -3.47
CA THR A 18 -44.62 21.67 -3.84
C THR A 18 -45.35 20.44 -3.35
N HIS A 19 -45.75 19.57 -4.27
CA HIS A 19 -46.33 18.27 -3.96
C HIS A 19 -45.23 17.22 -3.98
N TYR A 20 -45.18 16.39 -2.93
CA TYR A 20 -44.28 15.25 -2.84
C TYR A 20 -44.99 13.95 -3.17
N PHE A 21 -44.35 13.08 -3.93
CA PHE A 21 -44.85 11.74 -4.24
C PHE A 21 -43.77 10.68 -4.03
N ALA A 22 -44.15 9.46 -3.68
CA ALA A 22 -43.22 8.34 -3.53
C ALA A 22 -42.57 7.97 -4.88
N VAL A 23 -41.38 7.38 -4.81
CA VAL A 23 -40.68 6.81 -5.97
C VAL A 23 -40.74 5.28 -5.86
N ASP A 24 -41.48 4.64 -6.75
CA ASP A 24 -41.64 3.16 -6.73
C ASP A 24 -40.47 2.42 -7.41
N HIS A 25 -39.31 3.08 -7.56
CA HIS A 25 -38.14 2.51 -8.21
C HIS A 25 -37.15 1.97 -7.16
N PRO A 26 -36.73 0.69 -7.23
CA PRO A 26 -35.87 0.09 -6.22
C PRO A 26 -34.47 0.73 -6.12
N GLY A 27 -34.01 1.40 -7.18
CA GLY A 27 -32.75 2.18 -7.17
C GLY A 27 -32.82 3.54 -6.45
N TYR A 28 -34.01 3.96 -5.99
CA TYR A 28 -34.24 5.28 -5.39
C TYR A 28 -35.00 5.17 -4.06
N VAL A 29 -34.64 4.19 -3.25
CA VAL A 29 -35.18 4.02 -1.89
C VAL A 29 -34.98 5.30 -1.08
N GLY A 30 -36.05 5.79 -0.45
CA GLY A 30 -36.05 7.03 0.34
C GLY A 30 -36.10 8.32 -0.49
N TRP A 31 -36.06 8.24 -1.82
CA TRP A 31 -36.25 9.42 -2.67
C TRP A 31 -37.73 9.68 -2.92
N ARG A 32 -38.05 10.94 -3.23
CA ARG A 32 -39.40 11.41 -3.54
C ARG A 32 -39.39 12.30 -4.78
N TRP A 33 -40.45 12.23 -5.57
CA TRP A 33 -40.74 13.23 -6.59
C TRP A 33 -41.16 14.52 -5.90
N SER A 34 -40.62 15.64 -6.34
CA SER A 34 -40.97 17.00 -5.96
C SER A 34 -41.57 17.67 -7.19
N VAL A 35 -42.87 17.98 -7.12
CA VAL A 35 -43.63 18.62 -8.20
C VAL A 35 -44.05 19.99 -7.72
N THR A 36 -43.30 21.01 -8.12
CA THR A 36 -43.63 22.40 -7.80
C THR A 36 -44.63 22.91 -8.81
N VAL A 37 -45.77 23.39 -8.32
CA VAL A 37 -46.83 23.99 -9.12
C VAL A 37 -47.01 25.46 -8.76
N ALA A 38 -47.37 26.26 -9.75
CA ALA A 38 -47.60 27.69 -9.58
C ALA A 38 -48.89 28.12 -10.27
N ARG A 39 -49.55 29.14 -9.71
CA ARG A 39 -50.66 29.83 -10.39
C ARG A 39 -50.32 31.30 -10.58
N ALA A 40 -50.05 31.68 -11.83
CA ALA A 40 -49.82 33.07 -12.21
C ALA A 40 -51.00 33.97 -11.82
N ALA A 41 -50.74 35.27 -11.64
CA ALA A 41 -51.78 36.22 -11.28
C ALA A 41 -52.92 36.23 -12.32
N ARG A 42 -54.16 36.15 -11.84
CA ARG A 42 -55.39 36.08 -12.65
C ARG A 42 -55.54 34.81 -13.49
N ALA A 43 -54.60 33.86 -13.44
CA ALA A 43 -54.75 32.57 -14.09
C ALA A 43 -55.85 31.74 -13.39
N LYS A 44 -56.65 31.03 -14.21
CA LYS A 44 -57.71 30.12 -13.74
C LYS A 44 -57.21 28.69 -13.52
N VAL A 45 -56.04 28.36 -14.07
CA VAL A 45 -55.42 27.04 -14.02
C VAL A 45 -54.07 27.12 -13.34
N VAL A 46 -53.73 26.05 -12.63
CA VAL A 46 -52.40 25.82 -12.05
C VAL A 46 -51.51 25.21 -13.13
N THR A 47 -50.25 25.63 -13.21
CA THR A 47 -49.25 25.06 -14.12
C THR A 47 -48.12 24.40 -13.31
N VAL A 48 -47.50 23.38 -13.87
CA VAL A 48 -46.28 22.79 -13.30
C VAL A 48 -45.11 23.72 -13.60
N ASN A 49 -44.35 24.10 -12.57
CA ASN A 49 -43.14 24.89 -12.71
C ASN A 49 -41.92 23.98 -12.95
N GLU A 50 -41.78 22.94 -12.12
CA GLU A 50 -40.68 21.98 -12.20
C GLU A 50 -41.10 20.61 -11.64
N VAL A 51 -40.40 19.57 -12.10
CA VAL A 51 -40.47 18.23 -11.57
C VAL A 51 -39.05 17.75 -11.38
N CYS A 52 -38.66 17.50 -10.14
CA CYS A 52 -37.35 16.97 -9.80
C CYS A 52 -37.51 15.82 -8.80
N MET A 53 -36.47 14.99 -8.69
CA MET A 53 -36.43 13.95 -7.67
C MET A 53 -35.43 14.39 -6.61
N VAL A 54 -35.87 14.41 -5.37
CA VAL A 54 -35.07 14.91 -4.25
C VAL A 54 -34.94 13.81 -3.18
N PRO A 55 -33.82 13.78 -2.46
CA PRO A 55 -33.66 12.83 -1.36
C PRO A 55 -34.67 13.17 -0.25
N GLY A 56 -35.38 12.15 0.23
CA GLY A 56 -36.19 12.21 1.43
C GLY A 56 -35.49 11.52 2.61
N GLU A 57 -36.26 11.22 3.65
CA GLU A 57 -35.77 10.45 4.79
C GLU A 57 -35.37 9.03 4.34
N GLY A 58 -34.17 8.60 4.72
CA GLY A 58 -33.62 7.29 4.33
C GLY A 58 -33.06 7.21 2.91
N ALA A 59 -33.01 8.31 2.16
CA ALA A 59 -32.34 8.33 0.86
C ALA A 59 -30.83 8.09 1.01
N LEU A 60 -30.29 7.15 0.23
CA LEU A 60 -28.84 6.98 0.11
C LEU A 60 -28.26 8.15 -0.71
N LEU A 61 -27.43 8.96 -0.05
CA LEU A 61 -26.70 10.05 -0.67
C LEU A 61 -25.31 9.61 -1.07
N ALA A 62 -24.77 10.25 -2.11
CA ALA A 62 -23.36 10.11 -2.42
C ALA A 62 -22.51 10.63 -1.24
N PRO A 63 -21.34 10.02 -0.97
CA PRO A 63 -20.37 10.60 -0.05
C PRO A 63 -20.00 12.02 -0.49
N PRO A 64 -19.53 12.87 0.44
CA PRO A 64 -18.95 14.15 0.09
C PRO A 64 -17.87 13.99 -0.99
N TRP A 65 -17.81 14.93 -1.92
CA TRP A 65 -16.75 14.94 -2.92
C TRP A 65 -15.40 15.18 -2.25
N VAL A 66 -14.40 14.40 -2.66
CA VAL A 66 -13.02 14.47 -2.16
C VAL A 66 -12.08 14.81 -3.32
N PRO A 67 -11.16 15.79 -3.17
CA PRO A 67 -10.14 16.09 -4.16
C PRO A 67 -9.41 14.82 -4.64
N TRP A 68 -9.01 14.79 -5.92
CA TRP A 68 -8.30 13.62 -6.47
C TRP A 68 -7.02 13.30 -5.67
N ALA A 69 -6.30 14.34 -5.22
CA ALA A 69 -5.04 14.19 -4.50
C ALA A 69 -5.23 13.48 -3.15
N GLU A 70 -6.38 13.71 -2.51
CA GLU A 70 -6.76 13.07 -1.25
C GLU A 70 -7.35 11.66 -1.45
N ARG A 71 -7.58 11.24 -2.70
CA ARG A 71 -8.05 9.88 -3.03
C ARG A 71 -6.91 8.90 -3.29
N ILE A 72 -5.70 9.38 -3.56
CA ILE A 72 -4.54 8.53 -3.85
C ILE A 72 -4.14 7.74 -2.61
N GLN A 73 -3.99 6.44 -2.78
CA GLN A 73 -3.58 5.49 -1.75
C GLN A 73 -2.18 4.92 -2.04
N PRO A 74 -1.50 4.37 -1.01
CA PRO A 74 -0.28 3.59 -1.22
C PRO A 74 -0.52 2.48 -2.25
N GLY A 75 0.31 2.45 -3.30
CA GLY A 75 0.23 1.45 -4.38
C GLY A 75 -0.49 1.92 -5.65
N ASP A 76 -1.16 3.08 -5.64
CA ASP A 76 -1.86 3.60 -6.82
C ASP A 76 -0.91 4.06 -7.95
N VAL A 77 0.37 4.26 -7.63
CA VAL A 77 1.39 4.67 -8.60
C VAL A 77 1.87 3.44 -9.38
N GLY A 78 1.32 3.25 -10.57
CA GLY A 78 1.73 2.21 -11.53
C GLY A 78 2.65 2.71 -12.65
N PRO A 79 3.02 1.84 -13.61
CA PRO A 79 3.83 2.22 -14.76
C PRO A 79 3.22 3.39 -15.56
N GLY A 80 4.03 4.41 -15.83
CA GLY A 80 3.61 5.60 -16.59
C GLY A 80 2.85 6.65 -15.79
N VAL A 81 2.54 6.40 -14.52
CA VAL A 81 1.89 7.38 -13.63
C VAL A 81 2.96 8.23 -12.96
N LEU A 82 2.86 9.56 -13.12
CA LEU A 82 3.69 10.52 -12.40
C LEU A 82 2.89 11.10 -11.24
N MET A 83 3.35 10.83 -10.02
CA MET A 83 2.81 11.47 -8.82
C MET A 83 3.66 12.70 -8.52
N PRO A 84 3.11 13.93 -8.65
CA PRO A 84 3.85 15.13 -8.32
C PRO A 84 4.09 15.18 -6.81
N THR A 85 5.33 15.48 -6.43
CA THR A 85 5.67 15.78 -5.04
C THR A 85 5.14 17.16 -4.68
N ALA A 86 4.51 17.30 -3.51
CA ALA A 86 4.07 18.60 -3.03
C ALA A 86 5.27 19.54 -2.78
N ASP A 87 5.10 20.84 -3.06
CA ASP A 87 6.16 21.85 -2.93
C ASP A 87 6.72 21.93 -1.49
N ALA A 88 5.87 21.69 -0.49
CA ALA A 88 6.22 21.68 0.93
C ALA A 88 6.00 20.30 1.56
N ASP A 89 6.43 19.23 0.88
CA ASP A 89 6.38 17.87 1.45
C ASP A 89 7.32 17.77 2.67
N PRO A 90 6.79 17.59 3.90
CA PRO A 90 7.60 17.59 5.12
C PRO A 90 8.58 16.41 5.19
N ARG A 91 8.38 15.38 4.36
CA ARG A 91 9.25 14.22 4.27
C ARG A 91 10.54 14.50 3.51
N LEU A 92 10.63 15.65 2.84
CA LEU A 92 11.79 16.01 2.03
C LEU A 92 12.45 17.29 2.52
N GLU A 93 13.77 17.34 2.42
CA GLU A 93 14.58 18.52 2.64
C GLU A 93 15.59 18.68 1.49
N ALA A 94 16.17 19.87 1.36
CA ALA A 94 17.17 20.15 0.32
C ALA A 94 18.42 19.30 0.56
N GLY A 95 18.87 18.60 -0.48
CA GLY A 95 20.15 17.88 -0.44
C GLY A 95 21.34 18.81 -0.71
N PHE A 96 22.55 18.27 -0.55
CA PHE A 96 23.79 18.99 -0.83
C PHE A 96 24.36 18.56 -2.18
N THR A 97 24.11 19.37 -3.20
CA THR A 97 24.62 19.13 -4.58
C THR A 97 25.97 19.80 -4.85
N GLY A 98 26.60 20.43 -3.85
CA GLY A 98 27.94 21.03 -3.97
C GLY A 98 27.98 22.53 -4.32
N GLY A 99 26.87 23.14 -4.76
CA GLY A 99 26.71 24.59 -4.94
C GLY A 99 27.80 25.33 -5.75
N GLU A 100 27.70 26.67 -5.80
CA GLU A 100 28.68 27.55 -6.49
C GLU A 100 30.09 27.52 -5.86
N GLN A 101 30.21 27.02 -4.63
CA GLN A 101 31.45 26.95 -3.85
C GLN A 101 32.40 25.84 -4.31
N ALA A 102 31.92 24.90 -5.15
CA ALA A 102 32.70 23.82 -5.78
C ALA A 102 34.01 24.26 -6.45
N ARG A 103 34.11 25.54 -6.83
CA ARG A 103 35.21 26.07 -7.64
C ARG A 103 36.39 26.60 -6.83
N ASP A 104 36.21 26.90 -5.54
CA ASP A 104 37.20 27.65 -4.74
C ASP A 104 37.85 26.84 -3.59
N ALA A 105 37.40 25.61 -3.31
CA ALA A 105 38.02 24.79 -2.26
C ALA A 105 39.16 23.87 -2.79
N ASP A 106 40.07 23.48 -1.89
CA ASP A 106 41.19 22.59 -2.17
C ASP A 106 40.69 21.24 -2.73
N PRO A 107 41.28 20.69 -3.81
CA PRO A 107 40.96 19.37 -4.32
C PRO A 107 40.89 18.24 -3.27
N ALA A 108 41.73 18.29 -2.23
CA ALA A 108 41.74 17.31 -1.14
C ALA A 108 40.53 17.49 -0.20
N GLU A 109 40.19 18.73 0.13
CA GLU A 109 39.02 19.08 0.95
C GLU A 109 37.72 18.71 0.23
N TRP A 110 37.64 18.99 -1.07
CA TRP A 110 36.53 18.55 -1.93
C TRP A 110 36.37 17.04 -2.02
N SER A 111 37.48 16.30 -2.00
CA SER A 111 37.43 14.82 -2.01
C SER A 111 36.79 14.29 -0.74
N GLN A 112 37.15 14.85 0.41
CA GLN A 112 36.59 14.48 1.71
C GLN A 112 35.10 14.86 1.81
N ILE A 113 34.73 16.06 1.35
CA ILE A 113 33.33 16.50 1.30
C ILE A 113 32.51 15.57 0.40
N ARG A 114 33.02 15.20 -0.79
CA ARG A 114 32.33 14.26 -1.68
C ARG A 114 32.13 12.88 -1.06
N ALA A 115 33.11 12.38 -0.30
CA ALA A 115 32.97 11.10 0.39
C ALA A 115 31.83 11.14 1.43
N VAL A 116 31.76 12.21 2.23
CA VAL A 116 30.68 12.41 3.22
C VAL A 116 29.33 12.62 2.54
N VAL A 117 29.27 13.40 1.47
CA VAL A 117 28.04 13.62 0.67
C VAL A 117 27.56 12.32 0.04
N ALA A 118 28.47 11.46 -0.43
CA ALA A 118 28.13 10.15 -0.97
C ALA A 118 27.64 9.20 0.14
N GLU A 119 28.31 9.16 1.29
CA GLU A 119 27.94 8.33 2.44
C GLU A 119 26.57 8.71 3.00
N LEU A 120 26.29 10.01 3.12
CA LEU A 120 25.01 10.53 3.59
C LEU A 120 23.94 10.57 2.47
N GLY A 121 24.29 10.22 1.24
CA GLY A 121 23.39 10.23 0.09
C GLY A 121 22.86 11.62 -0.28
N LEU A 122 23.61 12.67 0.08
CA LEU A 122 23.23 14.08 -0.06
C LEU A 122 23.43 14.65 -1.47
N GLY A 123 24.05 13.92 -2.39
CA GLY A 123 24.28 14.40 -3.77
C GLY A 123 23.04 14.57 -4.65
N ARG A 124 21.85 14.52 -4.06
CA ARG A 124 20.54 14.66 -4.72
C ARG A 124 20.00 16.06 -4.46
N GLU A 125 19.14 16.56 -5.33
CA GLU A 125 18.45 17.85 -5.12
C GLU A 125 17.61 17.86 -3.83
N ARG A 126 16.96 16.72 -3.55
CA ARG A 126 16.16 16.49 -2.34
C ARG A 126 16.56 15.20 -1.68
N VAL A 127 16.54 15.18 -0.35
CA VAL A 127 16.80 14.00 0.48
C VAL A 127 15.68 13.80 1.49
N LEU A 128 15.59 12.60 2.05
CA LEU A 128 14.58 12.26 3.05
C LEU A 128 14.90 12.99 4.36
N SER A 129 13.97 13.84 4.80
CA SER A 129 14.08 14.56 6.07
C SER A 129 14.02 13.61 7.27
N VAL A 130 14.33 14.11 8.46
CA VAL A 130 14.14 13.32 9.70
C VAL A 130 12.69 12.88 9.87
N PHE A 131 11.73 13.76 9.58
CA PHE A 131 10.30 13.41 9.63
C PHE A 131 9.96 12.27 8.66
N GLY A 132 10.46 12.33 7.42
CA GLY A 132 10.25 11.27 6.44
C GLY A 132 10.94 9.95 6.82
N GLN A 133 12.09 10.02 7.51
CA GLN A 133 12.75 8.84 8.07
C GLN A 133 11.90 8.22 9.18
N ASP A 134 11.38 9.01 10.11
CA ASP A 134 10.57 8.53 11.23
C ASP A 134 9.26 7.87 10.73
N GLU A 135 8.56 8.48 9.77
CA GLU A 135 7.38 7.86 9.14
C GLU A 135 7.69 6.54 8.42
N ALA A 136 8.87 6.44 7.80
CA ALA A 136 9.31 5.19 7.17
C ALA A 136 9.64 4.12 8.21
N VAL A 137 10.36 4.48 9.26
CA VAL A 137 10.73 3.59 10.38
C VAL A 137 9.49 3.01 11.03
N GLU A 138 8.52 3.85 11.39
CA GLU A 138 7.26 3.40 12.00
C GLU A 138 6.53 2.38 11.12
N ARG A 139 6.35 2.71 9.84
CA ARG A 139 5.67 1.84 8.89
C ARG A 139 6.42 0.53 8.62
N TRP A 140 7.75 0.54 8.64
CA TRP A 140 8.55 -0.68 8.43
C TRP A 140 8.57 -1.57 9.68
N LEU A 141 8.63 -1.00 10.89
CA LEU A 141 8.54 -1.77 12.14
C LEU A 141 7.17 -2.43 12.31
N LEU A 142 6.10 -1.74 11.92
CA LEU A 142 4.73 -2.28 11.95
C LEU A 142 4.42 -3.23 10.78
N GLY A 143 5.32 -3.29 9.78
CA GLY A 143 5.15 -4.11 8.58
C GLY A 143 5.54 -5.58 8.80
N GLU A 144 5.35 -6.40 7.75
CA GLU A 144 5.69 -7.82 7.78
C GLU A 144 7.19 -8.08 8.01
N GLY A 145 8.06 -7.18 7.54
CA GLY A 145 9.50 -7.22 7.79
C GLY A 145 9.92 -6.67 9.16
N GLY A 146 8.97 -6.31 10.02
CA GLY A 146 9.23 -5.86 11.39
C GLY A 146 9.48 -7.00 12.39
N PRO A 147 9.83 -6.69 13.65
CA PRO A 147 10.08 -7.70 14.67
C PRO A 147 8.81 -8.35 15.22
N ASP A 148 7.70 -7.63 15.27
CA ASP A 148 6.51 -8.02 16.06
C ASP A 148 5.52 -8.91 15.29
N ASN A 149 6.00 -10.00 14.69
CA ASN A 149 5.15 -10.92 13.94
C ASN A 149 5.37 -12.40 14.33
N ALA A 150 4.47 -13.27 13.87
CA ALA A 150 4.50 -14.70 14.21
C ALA A 150 5.71 -15.44 13.62
N MET A 151 6.20 -15.00 12.46
CA MET A 151 7.36 -15.58 11.78
C MET A 151 8.63 -15.31 12.61
N THR A 152 8.87 -14.06 13.00
CA THR A 152 10.02 -13.66 13.82
C THR A 152 10.05 -14.43 15.14
N ARG A 153 8.91 -14.58 15.82
CA ARG A 153 8.82 -15.34 17.09
C ARG A 153 9.16 -16.83 16.96
N GLN A 154 9.04 -17.40 15.77
CA GLN A 154 9.32 -18.80 15.48
C GLN A 154 10.65 -18.98 14.73
N ALA A 155 11.33 -17.88 14.44
CA ALA A 155 12.56 -17.90 13.67
C ALA A 155 13.70 -18.50 14.52
N PRO A 156 14.63 -19.22 13.89
CA PRO A 156 15.80 -19.77 14.54
C PRO A 156 16.84 -18.71 14.92
N GLY A 157 16.74 -17.50 14.35
CA GLY A 157 17.65 -16.38 14.57
C GLY A 157 17.11 -15.08 13.96
N HIS A 158 17.78 -13.97 14.27
CA HIS A 158 17.40 -12.65 13.79
C HIS A 158 18.25 -12.21 12.59
N CYS A 159 17.70 -11.34 11.75
CA CYS A 159 18.36 -10.85 10.54
C CYS A 159 19.75 -10.27 10.80
N VAL A 160 20.00 -9.63 11.94
CA VAL A 160 21.33 -9.09 12.28
C VAL A 160 22.44 -10.14 12.38
N GLU A 161 22.08 -11.40 12.63
CA GLU A 161 22.99 -12.55 12.71
C GLU A 161 23.01 -13.36 11.41
N CYS A 162 22.07 -13.12 10.50
CA CYS A 162 21.89 -13.87 9.26
C CYS A 162 22.85 -13.42 8.16
N ALA A 163 23.52 -14.36 7.49
CA ALA A 163 24.45 -14.07 6.40
C ALA A 163 23.77 -13.45 5.15
N TYR A 164 22.45 -13.63 5.00
CA TYR A 164 21.66 -13.04 3.91
C TYR A 164 21.21 -11.59 4.16
N PHE A 165 21.56 -11.01 5.31
CA PHE A 165 21.16 -9.65 5.67
C PHE A 165 22.15 -8.61 5.12
N VAL A 166 21.66 -7.75 4.23
CA VAL A 166 22.43 -6.64 3.65
C VAL A 166 22.00 -5.33 4.30
N ARG A 167 22.89 -4.69 5.07
CA ARG A 167 22.55 -3.44 5.78
C ARG A 167 22.24 -2.30 4.82
N LEU A 168 21.23 -1.50 5.16
CA LEU A 168 21.02 -0.20 4.51
C LEU A 168 22.18 0.75 4.86
N ALA A 169 22.36 1.78 4.03
CA ALA A 169 23.34 2.84 4.29
C ALA A 169 22.83 3.86 5.33
N GLY A 170 23.76 4.61 5.92
CA GLY A 170 23.47 5.73 6.81
C GLY A 170 22.71 5.35 8.08
N ARG A 171 21.86 6.26 8.57
CA ARG A 171 21.15 6.13 9.85
C ARG A 171 20.20 4.94 9.90
N LEU A 172 19.50 4.65 8.80
CA LEU A 172 18.55 3.54 8.71
C LEU A 172 19.26 2.17 8.82
N GLY A 173 20.51 2.07 8.39
CA GLY A 173 21.33 0.85 8.51
C GLY A 173 21.57 0.35 9.93
N ARG A 174 21.29 1.16 10.95
CA ARG A 174 21.35 0.77 12.37
C ARG A 174 20.20 -0.17 12.76
N GLN A 175 19.03 -0.01 12.14
CA GLN A 175 17.81 -0.75 12.46
C GLN A 175 17.29 -1.61 11.31
N PHE A 176 17.73 -1.37 10.07
CA PHE A 176 17.17 -2.03 8.90
C PHE A 176 18.24 -2.48 7.91
N GLY A 177 17.87 -3.50 7.14
CA GLY A 177 18.60 -4.01 5.98
C GLY A 177 17.61 -4.59 4.96
N VAL A 178 18.14 -5.29 3.97
CA VAL A 178 17.38 -6.02 2.96
C VAL A 178 17.72 -7.50 3.08
N CYS A 179 16.72 -8.36 2.98
CA CYS A 179 16.95 -9.80 2.86
C CYS A 179 17.33 -10.15 1.42
N ALA A 180 18.41 -10.90 1.24
CA ALA A 180 18.89 -11.35 -0.07
C ALA A 180 18.72 -12.86 -0.29
N ASN A 181 17.84 -13.51 0.47
CA ASN A 181 17.56 -14.94 0.33
C ASN A 181 16.27 -15.15 -0.45
N GLU A 182 16.35 -15.68 -1.67
CA GLU A 182 15.19 -15.96 -2.53
C GLU A 182 14.13 -16.87 -1.90
N TYR A 183 14.52 -17.70 -0.92
CA TYR A 183 13.61 -18.59 -0.19
C TYR A 183 12.91 -17.90 0.98
N ALA A 184 13.38 -16.73 1.41
CA ALA A 184 12.74 -15.96 2.47
C ALA A 184 11.51 -15.22 1.93
N PRO A 185 10.40 -15.16 2.69
CA PRO A 185 9.21 -14.38 2.30
C PRO A 185 9.49 -12.89 2.07
N GLN A 186 10.58 -12.38 2.67
CA GLN A 186 10.99 -10.98 2.60
C GLN A 186 12.16 -10.74 1.64
N ASP A 187 12.44 -11.66 0.70
CA ASP A 187 13.46 -11.44 -0.33
C ASP A 187 13.27 -10.10 -1.06
N GLY A 188 14.36 -9.34 -1.19
CA GLY A 188 14.37 -8.02 -1.82
C GLY A 188 13.59 -6.93 -1.04
N ARG A 189 13.11 -7.21 0.18
CA ARG A 189 12.35 -6.26 1.01
C ARG A 189 13.16 -5.77 2.19
N VAL A 190 12.78 -4.60 2.70
CA VAL A 190 13.35 -4.03 3.92
C VAL A 190 12.88 -4.84 5.13
N VAL A 191 13.83 -5.27 5.95
CA VAL A 191 13.60 -6.00 7.20
C VAL A 191 14.32 -5.32 8.36
N ALA A 192 13.71 -5.37 9.54
CA ALA A 192 14.34 -4.91 10.78
C ALA A 192 15.50 -5.84 11.19
N VAL A 193 16.48 -5.32 11.91
CA VAL A 193 17.63 -6.09 12.42
C VAL A 193 17.21 -7.25 13.32
N ASP A 194 16.09 -7.10 14.00
CA ASP A 194 15.45 -8.05 14.92
C ASP A 194 14.25 -8.78 14.28
N HIS A 195 14.04 -8.65 12.96
CA HIS A 195 13.17 -9.55 12.22
C HIS A 195 13.79 -10.95 12.13
N GLY A 196 12.97 -11.99 12.00
CA GLY A 196 13.45 -13.36 11.83
C GLY A 196 12.57 -14.15 10.86
N CYS A 197 13.16 -15.12 10.16
CA CYS A 197 12.43 -16.05 9.32
C CYS A 197 13.04 -17.46 9.34
N GLY A 198 12.26 -18.45 8.88
CA GLY A 198 12.71 -19.84 8.80
C GLY A 198 13.80 -20.12 7.75
N ALA A 199 14.08 -19.18 6.85
CA ALA A 199 15.14 -19.27 5.84
C ALA A 199 16.45 -18.60 6.32
N HIS A 200 16.75 -18.69 7.61
CA HIS A 200 17.98 -18.17 8.20
C HIS A 200 19.20 -18.94 7.69
N SER A 201 20.35 -18.27 7.53
CA SER A 201 21.59 -18.89 6.99
C SER A 201 22.09 -20.09 7.79
N ASP A 202 21.72 -20.16 9.07
CA ASP A 202 22.18 -21.18 10.00
C ASP A 202 21.25 -22.41 10.04
N VAL A 203 20.11 -22.36 9.33
CA VAL A 203 19.27 -23.54 9.13
C VAL A 203 19.93 -24.42 8.09
N VAL A 204 20.62 -25.44 8.59
CA VAL A 204 21.24 -26.47 7.77
C VAL A 204 20.32 -27.68 7.64
N GLU A 205 20.32 -28.31 6.46
CA GLU A 205 19.66 -29.60 6.28
C GLU A 205 20.21 -30.58 7.34
N SER A 206 19.32 -31.27 8.05
CA SER A 206 19.77 -32.34 8.93
C SER A 206 20.48 -33.38 8.07
N ALA A 207 21.77 -33.58 8.29
CA ALA A 207 22.55 -34.62 7.62
C ALA A 207 22.05 -36.01 8.05
N ALA A 208 20.89 -36.40 7.55
CA ALA A 208 20.39 -37.76 7.59
C ALA A 208 20.67 -38.37 6.23
N GLY A 209 21.96 -38.50 5.90
CA GLY A 209 22.36 -39.59 5.03
C GLY A 209 21.99 -40.86 5.78
N VAL A 210 20.82 -41.44 5.45
CA VAL A 210 20.53 -42.81 5.86
C VAL A 210 21.68 -43.62 5.33
N GLU A 211 22.49 -44.20 6.22
CA GLU A 211 23.54 -45.10 5.85
C GLU A 211 22.84 -46.34 5.25
N LEU A 212 22.65 -46.30 3.93
CA LEU A 212 22.02 -47.41 3.22
C LEU A 212 22.94 -48.62 3.45
N PRO A 213 22.41 -49.75 3.95
CA PRO A 213 23.21 -50.94 4.12
C PRO A 213 23.84 -51.30 2.77
N ARG A 214 25.08 -51.83 2.82
CA ARG A 214 25.79 -52.25 1.62
C ARG A 214 24.85 -53.11 0.75
N PRO A 215 24.77 -52.87 -0.56
CA PRO A 215 23.91 -53.65 -1.44
C PRO A 215 24.17 -55.14 -1.23
N VAL A 216 23.17 -55.88 -0.80
CA VAL A 216 23.25 -57.34 -0.74
C VAL A 216 23.08 -57.82 -2.16
N TRP A 217 24.13 -58.39 -2.74
CA TRP A 217 24.01 -59.14 -3.98
C TRP A 217 23.37 -60.49 -3.66
N ASP A 218 22.08 -60.61 -3.94
CA ASP A 218 21.39 -61.90 -3.93
C ASP A 218 21.78 -62.66 -5.19
N THR A 219 22.85 -63.45 -5.09
CA THR A 219 23.20 -64.41 -6.14
C THR A 219 22.18 -65.54 -6.09
N LEU A 220 21.16 -65.46 -6.95
CA LEU A 220 20.42 -66.63 -7.40
C LEU A 220 21.43 -67.57 -8.08
N SER A 221 21.86 -68.62 -7.39
CA SER A 221 22.55 -69.73 -8.02
C SER A 221 21.59 -70.40 -9.00
N LEU A 222 21.95 -70.41 -10.28
CA LEU A 222 21.37 -71.37 -11.21
C LEU A 222 22.06 -72.70 -10.92
N ASP A 223 21.35 -73.60 -10.24
CA ASP A 223 21.77 -75.01 -10.17
C ASP A 223 21.93 -75.51 -11.60
N GLU A 224 23.12 -76.00 -11.94
CA GLU A 224 23.38 -76.70 -13.19
C GLU A 224 22.54 -77.98 -13.20
N ILE A 225 21.34 -77.90 -13.76
CA ILE A 225 20.62 -79.08 -14.21
C ILE A 225 21.34 -79.54 -15.48
N THR A 226 22.29 -80.45 -15.31
CA THR A 226 22.90 -81.18 -16.42
C THR A 226 21.82 -81.99 -17.13
N ILE A 227 21.50 -81.60 -18.37
CA ILE A 227 20.57 -82.32 -19.26
C ILE A 227 21.25 -83.53 -19.94
N PHE A 228 22.47 -83.88 -19.53
CA PHE A 228 23.18 -85.05 -20.02
C PHE A 228 23.87 -85.78 -18.85
N ASP A 229 23.10 -86.64 -18.18
CA ASP A 229 23.52 -87.98 -17.73
C ASP A 229 22.26 -88.84 -17.49
#